data_AF-A0A7V8QIR0-F1
#
_entry.id   AF-A0A7V8QIR0-F1
#
_cell.length_a   1.000
_cell.length_b   1.000
_cell.length_c   1.000
_cell.angle_alpha   90.00
_cell.angle_beta   90.00
_cell.angle_gamma   90.00
#
_symmetry.space_group_name_H-M   'P 1'
#
loop_
_entity.id
_entity.type
_entity.pdbx_description
1 polymer ?
#
loop_
_entity_poly.entity_id
_entity_poly.type
_entity_poly.pdbx_seq_one_letter_code
_entity_poly.pdbx_strand_id
1 'polypeptide(L)' 'MDTRHIIRESMACESRRIRFLERSRGTAAAREFAMRTRTGYRSAVLRRSAPAAEVVFRLRLLGSYCYLKRYLDFGASAAS' A
#
# COMPACT_ATOMS: atom_id res chain seq x y z
N MET A 1 16.12 -8.91 -13.09
CA MET A 1 15.19 -8.80 -11.94
C MET A 1 13.81 -8.48 -12.47
N ASP A 2 12.78 -9.29 -12.20
CA ASP A 2 11.43 -9.06 -12.72
C ASP A 2 10.70 -8.00 -11.89
N THR A 3 10.55 -6.81 -12.46
CA THR A 3 9.86 -5.68 -11.82
C THR A 3 8.39 -5.98 -11.54
N ARG A 4 7.73 -6.75 -12.40
CA ARG A 4 6.33 -7.14 -12.23
C ARG A 4 6.17 -8.08 -11.05
N HIS A 5 7.12 -9.00 -10.86
CA HIS A 5 7.14 -9.90 -9.73
C HIS A 5 7.23 -9.13 -8.40
N ILE A 6 8.19 -8.22 -8.25
CA ILE A 6 8.36 -7.42 -7.02
C ILE A 6 7.11 -6.61 -6.69
N ILE A 7 6.50 -5.99 -7.70
CA ILE A 7 5.27 -5.20 -7.53
C ILE A 7 4.13 -6.10 -7.05
N ARG A 8 3.92 -7.26 -7.70
CA ARG A 8 2.86 -8.22 -7.34
C ARG A 8 3.03 -8.77 -5.93
N GLU A 9 4.25 -9.15 -5.55
CA GLU A 9 4.53 -9.63 -4.19
C GLU A 9 4.23 -8.56 -3.14
N SER A 10 4.61 -7.31 -3.42
CA SER A 10 4.37 -6.18 -2.51
C SER A 10 2.88 -5.89 -2.37
N MET A 11 2.13 -5.93 -3.47
CA MET A 11 0.66 -5.83 -3.46
C MET A 11 0.02 -6.97 -2.64
N ALA A 12 0.50 -8.20 -2.79
CA ALA A 12 -0.01 -9.35 -2.05
C ALA A 12 0.29 -9.26 -0.54
N CYS A 13 1.47 -8.74 -0.19
CA CYS A 13 1.84 -8.45 1.20
C CYS A 13 0.89 -7.42 1.82
N GLU A 14 0.68 -6.28 1.13
CA GLU A 14 -0.22 -5.23 1.62
C GLU A 14 -1.67 -5.70 1.73
N SER A 15 -2.11 -6.55 0.79
CA SER A 15 -3.43 -7.18 0.87
C SER A 15 -3.61 -8.07 2.08
N ARG A 16 -2.61 -8.91 2.41
CA ARG A 16 -2.64 -9.73 3.63
C ARG A 16 -2.71 -8.87 4.88
N ARG A 17 -1.96 -7.76 4.91
CA ARG A 17 -1.94 -6.80 6.02
C ARG A 17 -3.29 -6.12 6.22
N ILE A 18 -3.92 -5.63 5.15
CA ILE A 18 -5.26 -5.03 5.23
C ILE A 18 -6.30 -6.05 5.70
N ARG A 19 -6.33 -7.25 5.14
CA ARG A 19 -7.26 -8.31 5.58
C ARG A 19 -7.04 -8.74 7.03
N PHE A 20 -5.81 -8.68 7.52
CA PHE A 20 -5.53 -8.91 8.93
C PHE A 20 -6.11 -7.79 9.80
N LEU A 21 -5.94 -6.53 9.42
CA LEU A 21 -6.51 -5.39 10.14
C LEU A 21 -8.03 -5.38 10.11
N GLU A 22 -8.66 -5.67 8.98
CA GLU A 22 -10.13 -5.77 8.87
C GLU A 22 -10.68 -6.82 9.82
N ARG A 23 -10.04 -8.00 9.90
CA ARG A 23 -10.46 -9.08 10.80
C ARG A 23 -10.19 -8.79 12.28
N SER A 24 -9.11 -8.08 12.60
CA SER A 24 -8.70 -7.87 14.00
C SER A 24 -9.23 -6.59 14.62
N ARG A 25 -9.49 -5.55 13.82
CA ARG A 25 -9.83 -4.19 14.30
C ARG A 25 -10.98 -3.54 13.52
N GLY A 26 -11.55 -4.23 12.54
CA GLY A 26 -12.64 -3.74 11.72
C GLY A 26 -12.22 -2.86 10.55
N THR A 27 -13.16 -2.66 9.62
CA THR A 27 -12.95 -1.95 8.36
C THR A 27 -12.55 -0.48 8.53
N ALA A 28 -13.09 0.19 9.55
CA ALA A 28 -12.75 1.60 9.82
C ALA A 28 -11.26 1.77 10.17
N ALA A 29 -10.73 0.93 11.08
CA ALA A 29 -9.33 0.93 11.45
C ALA A 29 -8.42 0.56 10.27
N ALA A 30 -8.83 -0.41 9.44
CA ALA A 30 -8.10 -0.78 8.23
C ALA A 30 -8.03 0.37 7.20
N ARG A 31 -9.11 1.13 7.03
CA ARG A 31 -9.15 2.31 6.16
C ARG A 31 -8.31 3.46 6.70
N GLU A 32 -8.39 3.75 8.00
CA GLU A 32 -7.53 4.75 8.64
C GLU A 32 -6.05 4.42 8.47
N PHE A 33 -5.70 3.16 8.71
CA PHE A 33 -4.36 2.63 8.45
C PHE A 33 -3.96 2.80 6.98
N ALA A 34 -4.83 2.42 6.04
CA ALA A 34 -4.55 2.52 4.61
C ALA A 34 -4.34 3.98 4.17
N MET A 35 -5.13 4.93 4.68
CA MET A 35 -4.97 6.35 4.39
C MET A 35 -3.62 6.89 4.87
N ARG A 36 -3.27 6.63 6.14
CA ARG A 36 -1.98 7.08 6.72
C ARG A 36 -0.80 6.47 5.97
N THR A 37 -0.85 5.15 5.74
CA THR A 37 0.23 4.41 5.09
C THR A 37 0.42 4.82 3.63
N ARG A 38 -0.66 5.02 2.88
CA ARG A 38 -0.61 5.52 1.49
C ARG A 38 0.11 6.87 1.41
N THR A 39 -0.21 7.80 2.31
CA THR A 39 0.45 9.11 2.39
C THR A 39 1.94 8.98 2.70
N GLY A 40 2.30 8.10 3.64
CA GLY A 40 3.69 7.79 3.96
C GLY A 40 4.46 7.24 2.76
N TYR A 41 3.89 6.27 2.04
CA TYR A 41 4.51 5.67 0.85
C TYR A 41 4.65 6.66 -0.30
N ARG A 42 3.63 7.49 -0.55
CA ARG A 42 3.71 8.57 -1.55
C ARG A 42 4.87 9.52 -1.22
N SER A 43 4.99 9.93 0.04
CA SER A 43 6.07 10.81 0.50
C SER A 43 7.44 10.16 0.30
N ALA A 44 7.60 8.89 0.69
CA ALA A 44 8.85 8.15 0.52
C ALA A 44 9.28 8.01 -0.95
N VAL A 45 8.33 7.73 -1.86
CA VAL A 45 8.60 7.63 -3.30
C VAL A 45 9.01 8.97 -3.90
N LEU A 46 8.34 10.07 -3.51
CA LEU A 46 8.59 11.42 -4.02
C LEU A 46 9.88 12.01 -3.47
N ARG A 47 10.13 11.88 -2.16
CA ARG A 47 11.28 12.49 -1.49
C ARG A 47 12.60 11.73 -1.70
N ARG A 48 12.57 10.54 -2.32
CA ARG A 48 13.75 9.68 -2.53
C ARG A 48 14.59 9.46 -1.25
N SER A 49 13.96 9.50 -0.08
CA SER A 49 14.64 9.24 1.19
C SER A 49 15.23 7.83 1.19
N ALA A 50 16.48 7.63 1.62
CA ALA A 50 17.03 6.29 1.81
C ALA A 50 16.07 5.47 2.70
N PRO A 51 15.60 4.27 2.31
CA PRO A 51 16.11 3.38 1.24
C PRO A 51 15.39 3.48 -0.13
N ALA A 52 14.52 4.45 -0.38
CA ALA A 52 13.83 4.67 -1.67
C ALA A 52 14.73 5.12 -2.83
N ALA A 53 16.01 5.39 -2.57
CA ALA A 53 17.04 5.49 -3.61
C ALA A 53 17.35 4.12 -4.24
N GLU A 54 17.15 3.03 -3.51
CA GLU A 54 17.28 1.68 -4.05
C GLU A 54 16.07 1.32 -4.92
N VAL A 55 16.36 0.86 -6.14
CA VAL A 55 15.34 0.51 -7.14
C VAL A 55 14.37 -0.54 -6.61
N VAL A 56 14.87 -1.56 -5.90
CA VAL A 56 14.04 -2.65 -5.35
C VAL A 56 13.06 -2.12 -4.32
N PHE A 57 13.54 -1.30 -3.38
CA PHE A 57 12.71 -0.72 -2.34
C PHE A 57 11.64 0.20 -2.94
N ARG A 58 12.01 0.96 -3.97
CA ARG A 58 11.08 1.82 -4.70
C ARG A 58 9.98 1.02 -5.41
N LEU A 59 10.33 -0.08 -6.07
CA LEU A 59 9.36 -0.98 -6.70
C LEU A 59 8.40 -1.60 -5.66
N ARG A 60 8.92 -1.96 -4.48
CA ARG A 60 8.09 -2.45 -3.37
C ARG A 60 7.10 -1.39 -2.88
N LEU A 61 7.59 -0.17 -2.63
CA LEU A 61 6.75 0.97 -2.24
C LEU A 61 5.66 1.28 -3.28
N LEU A 62 5.99 1.23 -4.56
CA LEU A 62 5.03 1.44 -5.64
C LEU A 62 3.95 0.36 -5.64
N GLY A 63 4.32 -0.92 -5.47
CA GLY A 63 3.35 -2.01 -5.35
C GLY A 63 2.39 -1.81 -4.18
N SER A 64 2.92 -1.54 -2.98
CA SER A 64 2.08 -1.28 -1.80
C SER A 64 1.19 -0.04 -1.98
N TYR A 65 1.74 1.05 -2.53
CA TYR A 65 0.97 2.28 -2.81
C TYR A 65 -0.20 2.01 -3.77
N CYS A 66 0.05 1.30 -4.87
CA CYS A 66 -0.98 0.95 -5.85
C CYS A 66 -2.10 0.12 -5.23
N TYR A 67 -1.76 -0.85 -4.38
CA TYR A 67 -2.77 -1.64 -3.67
C TYR A 67 -3.62 -0.77 -2.73
N LEU A 68 -2.99 0.06 -1.88
CA LEU A 68 -3.71 0.92 -0.93
C LEU A 68 -4.59 1.95 -1.62
N LYS A 69 -4.12 2.53 -2.74
CA LYS A 69 -4.94 3.42 -3.57
C LYS A 69 -6.20 2.69 -4.04
N ARG A 70 -6.03 1.52 -4.65
CA ARG A 70 -7.15 0.69 -5.14
C ARG A 70 -8.13 0.32 -4.03
N TYR A 71 -7.62 -0.09 -2.86
CA TYR A 71 -8.44 -0.45 -1.70
C TYR A 71 -9.32 0.72 -1.24
N LEU A 72 -8.76 1.92 -1.14
CA LEU A 72 -9.47 3.12 -0.72
C LEU A 72 -10.50 3.58 -1.77
N ASP A 73 -10.17 3.48 -3.05
CA ASP A 73 -11.07 3.87 -4.15
C ASP A 73 -12.32 2.96 -4.18
N PHE A 74 -12.15 1.63 -4.08
CA PHE A 74 -13.30 0.70 -4.06
C PHE A 74 -14.08 0.71 -2.75
N GLY A 75 -13.41 0.97 -1.61
CA GLY A 75 -14.12 1.15 -0.35
C GLY A 75 -14.98 2.41 -0.35
N ALA A 76 -14.58 3.48 -1.05
CA ALA A 76 -15.31 4.74 -1.12
C ALA A 76 -16.63 4.62 -1.89
N SER A 77 -16.66 3.79 -2.94
CA SER A 77 -17.89 3.50 -3.69
C SER A 77 -18.98 2.77 -2.89
N ALA A 78 -18.64 2.10 -1.78
CA ALA A 78 -19.62 1.43 -0.92
C ALA A 78 -20.30 2.37 0.10
N ALA A 79 -19.93 3.65 0.12
CA ALA A 79 -20.43 4.66 1.06
C ALA A 79 -21.12 5.85 0.35
N SER A 80 -21.47 5.69 -0.94
CA SER A 80 -22.23 6.66 -1.74
C SER A 80 -23.63 6.14 -2.02
#